data_AF-A0A7W8NHT3-F1
#
_entry.id   AF-A0A7W8NHT3-F1
#
_cell.length_a   1.000
_cell.length_b   1.000
_cell.length_c   1.000
_cell.angle_alpha   90.00
_cell.angle_beta   90.00
_cell.angle_gamma   90.00
#
_symmetry.space_group_name_H-M   'P 1'
#
loop_
_entity.id
_entity.type
_entity.pdbx_description
1 polymer ?
#
loop_
_entity_poly.entity_id
_entity_poly.type
_entity_poly.pdbx_seq_one_letter_code
_entity_poly.pdbx_strand_id
1 'polypeptide(L)'
;MTNQDLMDRTMVGKVARRFDFKFNAYYTFLTLLNLAALALAIYDAKGLLILLITIGFSLNMRLKLTQREEQRITNELLEEILENSVPLRPVK
;
A
#
# COMPACT_ATOMS: atom_id res chain seq x y z
N MET A 1 -4.37 5.35 19.12
CA MET A 1 -3.13 4.55 19.09
C MET A 1 -3.39 3.25 19.84
N THR A 2 -3.77 2.16 19.17
CA THR A 2 -4.08 0.91 19.91
C THR A 2 -3.99 -0.38 19.09
N ASN A 3 -4.17 -0.34 17.76
CA ASN A 3 -4.16 -1.58 16.94
C ASN A 3 -2.80 -1.93 16.32
N GLN A 4 -1.91 -0.95 16.09
CA GLN A 4 -0.57 -1.21 15.52
C GLN A 4 0.37 -1.90 16.52
N ASP A 5 0.28 -1.54 17.81
CA ASP A 5 1.15 -2.04 18.87
C ASP A 5 0.90 -3.54 19.18
N LEU A 6 -0.33 -4.01 18.95
CA LEU A 6 -0.71 -5.42 19.08
C LEU A 6 -0.16 -6.26 17.91
N MET A 7 -0.14 -5.74 16.69
CA MET A 7 0.44 -6.44 15.54
C MET A 7 1.96 -6.58 15.65
N ASP A 8 2.66 -5.54 16.14
CA ASP A 8 4.11 -5.53 16.31
C ASP A 8 4.63 -6.60 17.29
N ARG A 9 3.79 -7.07 18.23
CA ARG A 9 4.15 -8.12 19.20
C ARG A 9 4.02 -9.54 18.65
N THR A 10 3.30 -9.73 17.54
CA THR A 10 3.14 -11.06 16.92
C THR A 10 4.38 -11.45 16.10
N MET A 11 4.66 -12.75 15.96
CA MET A 11 5.75 -13.22 15.08
C MET A 11 5.61 -12.67 13.65
N VAL A 12 4.36 -12.53 13.17
CA VAL A 12 4.03 -11.96 11.86
C VAL A 12 4.44 -10.49 11.76
N GLY A 13 4.17 -9.68 12.78
CA GLY A 13 4.60 -8.28 12.84
C GLY A 13 6.12 -8.10 12.91
N LYS A 14 6.82 -8.98 13.65
CA LYS A 14 8.29 -8.97 13.72
C LYS A 14 8.95 -9.32 12.40
N VAL A 15 8.40 -10.28 11.66
CA VAL A 15 8.87 -10.64 10.31
C VAL A 15 8.55 -9.50 9.33
N ALA A 16 7.35 -8.95 9.38
CA ALA A 16 6.95 -7.82 8.54
C ALA A 16 7.88 -6.61 8.72
N ARG A 17 8.22 -6.24 9.97
CA ARG A 17 9.17 -5.15 10.26
C ARG A 17 10.59 -5.43 9.74
N ARG A 18 11.03 -6.70 9.76
CA ARG A 18 12.34 -7.13 9.25
C ARG A 18 12.47 -7.04 7.73
N PHE A 19 11.35 -7.21 7.02
CA PHE A 19 11.29 -7.08 5.56
C PHE A 19 10.80 -5.70 5.09
N ASP A 20 10.69 -4.73 6.01
CA ASP A 20 10.06 -3.42 5.79
C ASP A 20 8.68 -3.51 5.11
N PHE A 21 7.99 -4.63 5.38
CA PHE A 21 6.65 -4.89 4.91
C PHE A 21 5.70 -4.06 5.76
N LYS A 22 5.31 -2.88 5.26
CA LYS A 22 4.14 -2.16 5.78
C LYS A 22 2.96 -3.11 5.70
N PHE A 23 2.53 -3.66 6.84
CA PHE A 23 1.43 -4.62 6.90
C PHE A 23 0.14 -3.93 6.47
N ASN A 24 -0.15 -4.02 5.17
CA ASN A 24 -1.31 -3.42 4.57
C ASN A 24 -2.33 -4.54 4.36
N ALA A 25 -3.39 -4.54 5.17
CA ALA A 25 -4.49 -5.51 5.05
C ALA A 25 -5.01 -5.61 3.61
N TYR A 26 -4.89 -4.52 2.85
CA TYR A 26 -5.19 -4.47 1.44
C TYR A 26 -4.33 -5.41 0.57
N TYR A 27 -3.01 -5.44 0.77
CA TYR A 27 -2.12 -6.36 0.05
C TYR A 27 -2.38 -7.81 0.44
N THR A 28 -2.63 -8.07 1.72
CA THR A 28 -3.01 -9.42 2.19
C THR A 28 -4.30 -9.88 1.50
N PHE A 29 -5.33 -9.04 1.46
CA PHE A 29 -6.59 -9.34 0.79
C PHE A 29 -6.41 -9.61 -0.71
N LEU A 30 -5.66 -8.76 -1.42
CA LEU A 30 -5.37 -8.99 -2.84
C LEU A 30 -4.59 -10.28 -3.08
N THR A 31 -3.66 -10.63 -2.19
CA THR A 31 -2.87 -11.86 -2.32
C THR A 31 -3.79 -13.08 -2.17
N LEU A 32 -4.67 -13.08 -1.17
CA LEU A 32 -5.67 -14.14 -0.97
C LEU A 32 -6.66 -14.23 -2.12
N LEU A 33 -7.12 -13.08 -2.65
CA LEU A 33 -8.04 -13.02 -3.78
C LEU A 33 -7.42 -13.64 -5.04
N ASN A 34 -6.16 -13.30 -5.35
CA ASN A 34 -5.46 -13.88 -6.50
C ASN A 34 -5.19 -15.38 -6.30
N LEU A 35 -4.90 -15.82 -5.08
CA LEU A 35 -4.73 -17.25 -4.75
C LEU A 35 -6.02 -18.04 -4.94
N ALA A 36 -7.15 -17.47 -4.50
CA ALA A 36 -8.47 -18.07 -4.71
C ALA A 36 -8.84 -18.12 -6.21
N ALA A 37 -8.56 -17.06 -6.96
CA ALA A 37 -8.77 -17.03 -8.42
C ALA A 37 -7.87 -18.02 -9.16
N LEU A 38 -6.62 -18.18 -8.72
CA LEU A 38 -5.68 -19.16 -9.26
C LEU A 38 -6.19 -20.58 -9.00
N ALA A 39 -6.63 -20.88 -7.77
CA ALA A 39 -7.23 -22.16 -7.43
C ALA A 39 -8.44 -22.45 -8.32
N LEU A 40 -9.32 -21.46 -8.54
CA LEU A 40 -10.46 -21.60 -9.43
C LEU A 40 -10.03 -21.85 -10.90
N ALA A 41 -8.98 -21.19 -11.37
CA ALA A 41 -8.46 -21.32 -12.73
C ALA A 41 -7.89 -22.73 -13.03
N ILE A 42 -7.47 -23.48 -12.01
CA ILE A 42 -7.02 -24.87 -12.16
C ILE A 42 -8.21 -25.80 -12.45
N TYR A 43 -9.40 -25.50 -11.91
CA TYR A 43 -10.59 -26.34 -12.04
C TYR A 43 -11.52 -25.92 -13.18
N ASP A 44 -11.58 -24.64 -13.55
CA ASP A 44 -12.46 -24.11 -14.59
C ASP A 44 -11.73 -23.09 -15.47
N ALA A 45 -11.85 -23.22 -16.79
CA ALA A 45 -11.31 -22.28 -17.77
C ALA A 45 -11.86 -20.85 -17.58
N LYS A 46 -13.09 -20.70 -17.05
CA LYS A 46 -13.64 -19.39 -16.68
C LYS A 46 -12.88 -18.75 -15.51
N GLY A 47 -12.29 -19.57 -14.65
CA GLY A 47 -11.42 -19.10 -13.57
C GLY A 47 -10.19 -18.36 -14.07
N LEU A 48 -9.70 -18.69 -15.28
CA LEU A 48 -8.59 -17.97 -15.91
C LEU A 48 -8.94 -16.52 -16.26
N LEU A 49 -10.17 -16.26 -16.72
CA LEU A 49 -10.68 -14.90 -16.91
C LEU A 49 -10.77 -14.13 -15.60
N ILE A 50 -11.28 -14.78 -14.54
CA ILE A 50 -11.37 -14.18 -13.20
C ILE A 50 -9.96 -13.83 -12.68
N LEU A 51 -8.99 -14.72 -12.86
CA LEU A 51 -7.59 -14.49 -12.48
C LEU A 51 -6.99 -13.29 -13.20
N LEU A 52 -7.22 -13.14 -14.51
CA LEU A 52 -6.75 -11.97 -15.26
C LEU A 52 -7.35 -10.66 -14.73
N ILE A 53 -8.65 -10.67 -14.41
CA ILE A 53 -9.34 -9.52 -13.83
C ILE A 53 -8.77 -9.17 -12.45
N THR A 54 -8.54 -10.16 -11.58
CA THR A 54 -8.00 -9.92 -10.23
C THR A 54 -6.55 -9.43 -10.26
N ILE A 55 -5.73 -9.93 -11.20
CA ILE A 55 -4.37 -9.42 -11.43
C ILE A 55 -4.42 -7.96 -11.90
N GLY A 56 -5.27 -7.64 -12.88
CA GLY A 56 -5.46 -6.28 -13.37
C GLY A 56 -5.93 -5.31 -12.29
N PHE A 57 -6.90 -5.74 -11.46
CA PHE A 57 -7.37 -4.96 -10.31
C PHE A 57 -6.25 -4.73 -9.28
N SER A 58 -5.44 -5.75 -9.00
CA SER A 58 -4.30 -5.67 -8.10
C SER A 58 -3.26 -4.63 -8.57
N LEU A 59 -2.94 -4.64 -9.86
CA LEU A 59 -2.05 -3.67 -10.49
C LEU A 59 -2.60 -2.24 -10.43
N ASN A 60 -3.87 -2.04 -10.80
CA ASN A 60 -4.52 -0.73 -10.74
C ASN A 60 -4.45 -0.12 -9.33
N MET A 61 -4.68 -0.96 -8.33
CA MET A 61 -4.68 -0.51 -6.95
C MET A 61 -3.27 -0.25 -6.42
N ARG A 62 -2.27 -1.01 -6.86
CA ARG A 62 -0.86 -0.68 -6.58
C ARG A 62 -0.50 0.69 -7.16
N LEU A 63 -0.87 0.96 -8.41
CA LEU A 63 -0.62 2.26 -9.04
C LEU A 63 -1.29 3.41 -8.28
N LYS A 64 -2.56 3.26 -7.87
CA LYS A 64 -3.26 4.27 -7.08
C LYS A 64 -2.62 4.53 -5.71
N LEU A 65 -2.13 3.47 -5.05
CA LEU A 65 -1.45 3.61 -3.76
C LEU A 65 -0.09 4.30 -3.92
N THR A 66 0.69 3.91 -4.93
CA THR A 66 1.96 4.58 -5.26
C THR A 66 1.74 6.06 -5.59
N GLN A 67 0.75 6.39 -6.41
CA GLN A 67 0.41 7.79 -6.73
C GLN A 67 0.04 8.60 -5.49
N ARG A 68 -0.65 8.01 -4.51
CA ARG A 68 -0.98 8.70 -3.24
C ARG A 68 0.25 8.92 -2.37
N GLU A 69 1.17 7.95 -2.32
CA GLU A 69 2.45 8.12 -1.61
C GLU A 69 3.32 9.19 -2.29
N GLU A 70 3.40 9.19 -3.62
CA GLU A 70 4.08 10.22 -4.40
C GLU A 70 3.47 11.61 -4.21
N GLN A 71 2.14 11.72 -4.20
CA GLN A 71 1.44 12.98 -3.90
C GLN A 71 1.74 13.48 -2.49
N ARG A 72 1.79 12.58 -1.50
CA ARG A 72 2.13 12.94 -0.13
C ARG A 72 3.56 13.47 -0.04
N ILE A 73 4.53 12.78 -0.65
CA ILE A 73 5.93 13.22 -0.67
C ILE A 73 6.07 14.55 -1.41
N THR A 74 5.35 14.73 -2.53
CA THR A 74 5.38 15.98 -3.30
C THR A 74 4.84 17.15 -2.46
N ASN A 75 3.77 16.92 -1.69
CA ASN A 75 3.23 17.93 -0.79
C ASN A 75 4.19 18.25 0.37
N GLU A 76 4.81 17.24 0.98
CA GLU A 76 5.83 17.44 2.03
C GLU A 76 7.03 18.25 1.48
N LEU A 77 7.52 17.93 0.27
CA LEU A 77 8.60 18.69 -0.38
C LEU A 77 8.19 20.11 -0.78
N LEU A 78 6.93 20.30 -1.21
CA LEU A 78 6.39 21.63 -1.51
C LEU A 78 6.31 22.48 -0.24
N GLU A 79 5.89 21.92 0.89
CA GLU A 79 5.89 22.60 2.19
C GLU A 79 7.32 22.97 2.61
N GLU A 80 8.29 22.06 2.50
CA GLU A 80 9.69 22.34 2.82
C GLU A 80 10.29 23.46 1.93
N ILE A 81 9.96 23.48 0.64
CA ILE A 81 10.39 24.57 -0.25
C ILE A 81 9.69 25.87 0.13
N LEU A 82 8.40 25.83 0.47
CA LEU A 82 7.65 27.02 0.87
C LEU A 82 8.20 27.60 2.18
N GLU A 83 8.50 26.76 3.17
CA GLU A 83 9.13 27.16 4.43
C GLU A 83 10.54 27.75 4.22
N ASN A 84 11.34 27.18 3.32
CA ASN A 84 12.67 27.71 2.99
C ASN A 84 12.67 28.93 2.06
N SER A 85 11.57 29.17 1.32
CA SER A 85 11.45 30.29 0.37
C SER A 85 10.66 31.48 0.92
N VAL A 86 10.08 31.40 2.11
CA VAL A 86 9.56 32.57 2.83
C VAL A 86 10.73 33.34 3.46
N PRO A 87 11.09 34.53 2.96
CA PRO A 87 12.00 35.40 3.69
C PRO A 87 11.24 35.90 4.91
N LEU A 88 11.75 35.57 6.10
CA LEU A 88 11.51 36.22 7.40
C LEU A 88 10.31 37.19 7.41
N ARG A 89 9.16 36.71 7.85
CA ARG A 89 8.02 37.55 8.23
C ARG A 89 8.55 38.68 9.15
N PRO A 90 8.40 39.98 8.83
CA PRO A 90 8.88 41.03 9.72
C PRO A 90 8.08 40.95 11.02
N VAL A 91 8.81 40.80 12.12
CA VAL A 91 8.30 40.91 13.49
C VAL A 91 7.65 42.28 13.62
N LYS A 92 6.39 42.29 14.06
CA LYS A 92 5.71 43.49 14.54
C LYS A 92 5.37 43.30 16.00
#